data_AF-A0A5C6X9W4-F1
#
_entry.id   AF-A0A5C6X9W4-F1
#
_cell.length_a   1.000
_cell.length_b   1.000
_cell.length_c   1.000
_cell.angle_alpha   90.00
_cell.angle_beta   90.00
_cell.angle_gamma   90.00
#
_symmetry.space_group_name_H-M   'P 1'
#
loop_
_entity.id
_entity.type
_entity.pdbx_description
1 polymer ?
#
loop_
_entity_poly.entity_id
_entity_poly.type
_entity_poly.pdbx_seq_one_letter_code
_entity_poly.pdbx_strand_id
1 'polypeptide(L)'
;MASGRPVASRRAALLPGLQSPRKGVWPPASVGQPHLFVPSQNRILTDPMQDTFMEDSKRHLIVTQGDITLISMPEGALVNPSNTGLILNSGGNSDNTVSNAIARRGGPFMQQTLHMARSGLRNNRLEPGRAVDTEAGQLPVKRLIHVSIVGAKKINARLVSNAILNAYDLADELELKELAFPAIGLQMGGITLEEFMDIFWRITAEELPRLKNVKQVYLCLFSGEEYELGSAYAEKNVDELPESIDLEISESGFARGLFG
;
A
#
# COMPACT_ATOMS: atom_id res chain seq x y z
N MET A 1 30.30 -36.77 -43.76
CA MET A 1 30.05 -38.02 -43.01
C MET A 1 29.23 -37.69 -41.80
N ALA A 2 28.22 -38.51 -41.55
CA ALA A 2 27.16 -38.33 -40.57
C ALA A 2 27.62 -38.56 -39.13
N SER A 3 26.73 -38.17 -38.21
CA SER A 3 26.43 -38.70 -36.86
C SER A 3 26.38 -37.53 -35.86
N GLY A 4 25.35 -37.34 -35.06
CA GLY A 4 24.27 -38.20 -34.60
C GLY A 4 24.03 -37.78 -33.14
N ARG A 5 22.82 -37.35 -32.80
CA ARG A 5 22.45 -37.05 -31.40
C ARG A 5 22.51 -38.34 -30.57
N PRO A 6 22.65 -38.20 -29.24
CA PRO A 6 21.60 -38.78 -28.43
C PRO A 6 21.08 -37.83 -27.34
N VAL A 7 19.77 -37.93 -27.14
CA VAL A 7 19.00 -37.42 -26.00
C VAL A 7 19.31 -38.29 -24.78
N ALA A 8 19.51 -37.68 -23.61
CA ALA A 8 19.44 -38.38 -22.33
C ALA A 8 18.58 -37.58 -21.34
N SER A 9 17.43 -38.15 -21.01
CA SER A 9 16.56 -37.78 -19.89
C SER A 9 17.28 -38.02 -18.56
N ARG A 10 17.07 -37.16 -17.55
CA ARG A 10 17.09 -37.60 -16.15
C ARG A 10 16.30 -36.66 -15.24
N ARG A 11 15.62 -37.33 -14.30
CA ARG A 11 14.61 -36.88 -13.33
C ARG A 11 15.08 -35.80 -12.36
N ALA A 12 14.06 -35.07 -11.89
CA ALA A 12 13.88 -34.44 -10.58
C ALA A 12 14.95 -34.74 -9.51
N ALA A 13 15.49 -33.68 -8.94
CA ALA A 13 16.08 -33.67 -7.59
C ALA A 13 15.34 -32.60 -6.77
N LEU A 14 14.42 -33.07 -5.93
CA LEU A 14 13.86 -32.32 -4.80
C LEU A 14 14.99 -32.10 -3.78
N LEU A 15 15.26 -30.86 -3.42
CA LEU A 15 16.05 -30.54 -2.23
C LEU A 15 15.13 -30.59 -1.00
N PRO A 16 15.53 -31.28 0.09
CA PRO A 16 14.73 -31.43 1.29
C PRO A 16 14.98 -30.27 2.28
N GLY A 17 13.93 -29.86 3.02
CA GLY A 17 14.11 -29.13 4.27
C GLY A 17 13.22 -27.91 4.51
N LEU A 18 11.91 -28.04 4.37
CA LEU A 18 10.97 -27.11 5.03
C LEU A 18 10.37 -27.82 6.25
N GLN A 19 10.97 -27.60 7.42
CA GLN A 19 10.31 -27.93 8.68
C GLN A 19 9.22 -26.89 8.93
N SER A 20 7.97 -27.34 9.01
CA SER A 20 6.82 -26.55 9.39
C SER A 20 6.87 -26.22 10.89
N PRO A 21 6.58 -24.98 11.33
CA PRO A 21 6.33 -24.72 12.72
C PRO A 21 4.92 -25.24 13.10
N ARG A 22 4.88 -25.87 14.27
CA ARG A 22 3.74 -26.56 14.87
C ARG A 22 2.56 -25.62 15.08
N LYS A 23 1.35 -26.14 14.82
CA LYS A 23 0.06 -25.50 15.15
C LYS A 23 -0.05 -25.31 16.67
N GLY A 24 -0.05 -24.06 17.12
CA GLY A 24 -0.48 -23.67 18.46
C GLY A 24 -1.95 -23.27 18.45
N VAL A 25 -2.73 -23.91 19.30
CA VAL A 25 -4.16 -23.68 19.54
C VAL A 25 -4.33 -22.37 20.33
N TRP A 26 -5.25 -21.48 19.92
CA TRP A 26 -5.67 -20.31 20.72
C TRP A 26 -7.17 -20.37 21.04
N PRO A 27 -7.61 -19.89 22.22
CA PRO A 27 -8.99 -19.95 22.70
C PRO A 27 -9.88 -18.86 22.06
N PRO A 28 -11.22 -18.89 22.23
CA PRO A 28 -12.14 -18.03 21.49
C PRO A 28 -12.18 -16.57 21.99
N ALA A 29 -12.60 -15.71 21.06
CA ALA A 29 -12.40 -14.27 21.01
C ALA A 29 -13.26 -13.42 21.98
N SER A 30 -12.72 -12.25 22.36
CA SER A 30 -13.50 -11.02 22.57
C SER A 30 -12.62 -9.76 22.57
N VAL A 31 -13.08 -8.74 21.83
CA VAL A 31 -12.67 -7.31 21.79
C VAL A 31 -11.40 -6.96 20.98
N GLY A 32 -11.66 -6.38 19.80
CA GLY A 32 -10.82 -5.43 19.03
C GLY A 32 -9.31 -5.67 19.00
N GLN A 33 -8.83 -6.49 18.06
CA GLN A 33 -7.40 -6.62 17.77
C GLN A 33 -7.08 -6.06 16.37
N PRO A 34 -5.89 -5.43 16.17
CA PRO A 34 -5.42 -5.02 14.87
C PRO A 34 -5.10 -6.26 14.02
N HIS A 35 -5.56 -6.27 12.78
CA HIS A 35 -5.33 -7.38 11.86
C HIS A 35 -3.88 -7.31 11.34
N LEU A 36 -3.01 -8.17 11.87
CA LEU A 36 -1.67 -8.34 11.32
C LEU A 36 -1.75 -9.23 10.07
N PHE A 37 -1.60 -8.62 8.89
CA PHE A 37 -1.62 -9.35 7.63
C PHE A 37 -0.35 -10.19 7.44
N VAL A 38 -0.54 -11.50 7.25
CA VAL A 38 0.49 -12.46 6.85
C VAL A 38 0.02 -13.08 5.53
N PRO A 39 0.78 -12.96 4.43
CA PRO A 39 0.34 -13.42 3.12
C PRO A 39 0.22 -14.94 3.14
N SER A 40 -0.97 -15.43 2.80
CA SER A 40 -1.22 -16.86 2.71
C SER A 40 -0.62 -17.42 1.40
N GLN A 41 0.29 -18.38 1.54
CA GLN A 41 0.67 -19.26 0.44
C GLN A 41 -0.38 -20.38 0.36
N ASN A 42 -1.40 -20.20 -0.46
CA ASN A 42 -2.07 -21.31 -1.14
C ASN A 42 -2.94 -20.78 -2.29
N ARG A 43 -2.48 -21.07 -3.51
CA ARG A 43 -3.24 -20.92 -4.74
C ARG A 43 -3.89 -22.28 -5.05
N ILE A 44 -4.98 -22.22 -5.84
CA ILE A 44 -5.64 -23.27 -6.64
C ILE A 44 -6.90 -23.91 -5.97
N LEU A 45 -8.11 -23.55 -6.42
CA LEU A 45 -8.89 -24.16 -7.52
C LEU A 45 -10.13 -23.27 -7.77
N THR A 46 -10.30 -22.81 -9.02
CA THR A 46 -11.43 -21.97 -9.47
C THR A 46 -12.69 -22.82 -9.56
N ASP A 47 -13.74 -22.41 -8.85
CA ASP A 47 -15.09 -22.95 -8.99
C ASP A 47 -15.77 -22.26 -10.20
N PRO A 48 -16.13 -22.95 -11.29
CA PRO A 48 -16.53 -22.34 -12.55
C PRO A 48 -18.01 -21.88 -12.58
N MET A 49 -18.57 -21.44 -11.45
CA MET A 49 -20.00 -21.10 -11.33
C MET A 49 -20.30 -19.80 -10.57
N GLN A 50 -19.43 -18.79 -10.67
CA GLN A 50 -19.71 -17.41 -10.23
C GLN A 50 -19.39 -16.32 -11.28
N ASP A 51 -19.31 -16.68 -12.56
CA ASP A 51 -19.22 -15.69 -13.66
C ASP A 51 -20.61 -15.15 -14.02
N THR A 52 -21.33 -14.60 -13.05
CA THR A 52 -22.68 -14.08 -13.29
C THR A 52 -22.81 -12.70 -12.65
N PHE A 53 -22.41 -11.70 -13.45
CA PHE A 53 -22.65 -10.26 -13.32
C PHE A 53 -22.04 -9.58 -12.09
N MET A 54 -20.72 -9.33 -12.13
CA MET A 54 -20.24 -8.06 -11.59
C MET A 54 -20.45 -7.02 -12.67
N GLU A 55 -21.37 -6.10 -12.44
CA GLU A 55 -21.45 -4.86 -13.20
C GLU A 55 -20.05 -4.21 -13.11
N ASP A 56 -19.37 -4.13 -14.26
CA ASP A 56 -18.00 -3.68 -14.44
C ASP A 56 -17.91 -2.19 -14.09
N SER A 57 -17.98 -1.93 -12.79
CA SER A 57 -17.89 -0.60 -12.23
C SER A 57 -16.44 -0.20 -12.43
N LYS A 58 -16.21 0.63 -13.46
CA LYS A 58 -14.90 1.21 -13.74
C LYS A 58 -14.21 1.62 -12.46
N ARG A 59 -12.91 1.34 -12.40
CA ARG A 59 -12.05 1.78 -11.32
C ARG A 59 -11.53 3.18 -11.66
N HIS A 60 -11.24 3.96 -10.63
CA HIS A 60 -10.74 5.32 -10.80
C HIS A 60 -9.35 5.45 -10.20
N LEU A 61 -8.41 5.94 -10.98
CA LEU A 61 -7.11 6.41 -10.49
C LEU A 61 -7.06 7.93 -10.62
N ILE A 62 -6.82 8.61 -9.51
CA ILE A 62 -6.75 10.08 -9.45
C ILE A 62 -5.34 10.48 -9.07
N VAL A 63 -4.64 11.20 -9.94
CA VAL A 63 -3.37 11.83 -9.63
C VAL A 63 -3.64 13.28 -9.23
N THR A 64 -3.23 13.66 -8.03
CA THR A 64 -3.55 14.97 -7.48
C THR A 64 -2.44 15.55 -6.62
N GLN A 65 -2.52 16.85 -6.35
CA GLN A 65 -1.56 17.57 -5.53
C GLN A 65 -2.13 17.88 -4.13
N GLY A 66 -1.30 17.77 -3.09
CA GLY A 66 -1.53 18.46 -1.82
C GLY A 66 -1.22 17.67 -0.56
N ASP A 67 -1.86 18.09 0.54
CA ASP A 67 -1.78 17.39 1.82
C ASP A 67 -2.77 16.22 1.82
N ILE A 68 -2.26 15.00 1.66
CA ILE A 68 -3.06 13.76 1.60
C ILE A 68 -4.05 13.61 2.76
N THR A 69 -3.76 14.21 3.92
CA THR A 69 -4.64 14.17 5.10
C THR A 69 -5.93 15.00 4.98
N LEU A 70 -6.06 15.78 3.91
CA LEU A 70 -7.26 16.55 3.57
C LEU A 70 -8.21 15.83 2.61
N ILE A 71 -7.77 14.74 1.99
CA ILE A 71 -8.61 13.96 1.08
C ILE A 71 -9.71 13.29 1.90
N SER A 72 -10.96 13.63 1.60
CA SER A 72 -12.13 13.07 2.26
C SER A 72 -12.56 11.77 1.58
N MET A 73 -12.42 10.65 2.28
CA MET A 73 -12.80 9.31 1.83
C MET A 73 -13.51 8.58 2.97
N PRO A 74 -14.80 8.87 3.25
CA PRO A 74 -15.50 8.35 4.41
C PRO A 74 -15.59 6.81 4.44
N GLU A 75 -15.41 6.15 3.29
CA GLU A 75 -15.35 4.68 3.18
C GLU A 75 -13.96 4.18 2.79
N GLY A 76 -12.93 5.01 2.94
CA GLY A 76 -11.57 4.74 2.49
C GLY A 76 -10.50 4.74 3.57
N ALA A 77 -9.26 4.58 3.11
CA ALA A 77 -8.06 4.68 3.94
C ALA A 77 -7.00 5.59 3.35
N LEU A 78 -6.24 6.21 4.26
CA LEU A 78 -5.01 6.93 3.93
C LEU A 78 -3.80 6.05 4.27
N VAL A 79 -2.87 5.93 3.33
CA VAL A 79 -1.62 5.18 3.53
C VAL A 79 -0.58 6.07 4.20
N ASN A 80 -0.02 5.57 5.31
CA ASN A 80 1.02 6.23 6.07
C ASN A 80 2.35 5.46 5.95
N PRO A 81 3.37 6.02 5.27
CA PRO A 81 4.71 5.49 5.29
C PRO A 81 5.31 5.63 6.71
N SER A 82 5.38 4.52 7.42
CA SER A 82 5.72 4.48 8.85
C SER A 82 7.08 3.82 9.10
N ASN A 83 7.57 3.98 10.32
CA ASN A 83 8.70 3.21 10.82
C ASN A 83 8.26 1.90 11.44
N THR A 84 9.21 0.96 11.49
CA THR A 84 9.05 -0.35 12.15
C THR A 84 8.57 -0.27 13.61
N GLY A 85 8.74 0.88 14.29
CA GLY A 85 8.29 1.10 15.66
C GLY A 85 6.91 1.77 15.77
N LEU A 86 6.23 2.08 14.66
CA LEU A 86 4.94 2.77 14.60
C LEU A 86 4.89 4.05 15.43
N ILE A 87 5.99 4.82 15.41
CA ILE A 87 6.10 6.10 16.11
C ILE A 87 5.84 7.24 15.12
N LEU A 88 4.78 8.01 15.32
CA LEU A 88 4.56 9.29 14.65
C LEU A 88 5.61 10.31 15.12
N ASN A 89 5.91 11.31 14.31
CA ASN A 89 6.87 12.38 14.65
C ASN A 89 8.32 11.92 14.90
N SER A 90 8.69 10.70 14.49
CA SER A 90 10.06 10.18 14.68
C SER A 90 11.09 10.75 13.70
N GLY A 91 10.66 11.55 12.71
CA GLY A 91 11.50 12.09 11.64
C GLY A 91 12.17 13.44 11.96
N GLY A 92 12.05 13.93 13.20
CA GLY A 92 12.53 15.27 13.59
C GLY A 92 11.62 16.40 13.08
N ASN A 93 12.14 17.63 13.05
CA ASN A 93 11.40 18.88 12.75
C ASN A 93 11.03 19.06 11.26
N SER A 94 11.06 18.00 10.44
CA SER A 94 10.56 18.09 9.07
C SER A 94 9.03 18.05 9.13
N ASP A 95 8.41 19.22 9.27
CA ASP A 95 6.95 19.39 9.45
C ASP A 95 6.10 18.87 8.27
N ASN A 96 6.75 18.39 7.20
CA ASN A 96 6.14 18.03 5.92
C ASN A 96 6.12 16.51 5.62
N THR A 97 6.39 15.64 6.60
CA THR A 97 6.16 14.19 6.39
C THR A 97 4.68 13.85 6.57
N VAL A 98 4.21 12.83 5.84
CA VAL A 98 2.83 12.32 5.97
C VAL A 98 2.52 11.89 7.41
N SER A 99 3.49 11.23 8.07
CA SER A 99 3.36 10.81 9.47
C SER A 99 3.17 12.00 10.43
N ASN A 100 3.86 13.13 10.17
CA ASN A 100 3.70 14.35 10.97
C ASN A 100 2.37 15.04 10.67
N ALA A 101 1.93 15.09 9.41
CA ALA A 101 0.62 15.62 9.04
C ALA A 101 -0.52 14.82 9.70
N ILE A 102 -0.43 13.50 9.73
CA ILE A 102 -1.36 12.61 10.44
C ILE A 102 -1.35 12.88 11.95
N ALA A 103 -0.18 13.02 12.57
CA ALA A 103 -0.10 13.32 14.00
C ALA A 103 -0.76 14.65 14.35
N ARG A 104 -0.55 15.66 13.50
CA ARG A 104 -1.11 17.01 13.68
C ARG A 104 -2.63 17.04 13.51
N ARG A 105 -3.16 16.36 12.49
CA ARG A 105 -4.59 16.44 12.13
C ARG A 105 -5.45 15.32 12.67
N GLY A 106 -4.90 14.12 12.89
CA GLY A 106 -5.64 12.99 13.44
C GLY A 106 -5.96 13.12 14.93
N GLY A 107 -5.27 14.03 15.62
CA GLY A 107 -5.51 14.37 17.02
C GLY A 107 -4.58 13.65 18.01
N PRO A 108 -4.65 14.02 19.30
CA PRO A 108 -3.65 13.64 20.30
C PRO A 108 -3.59 12.13 20.61
N PHE A 109 -4.67 11.38 20.31
CA PHE A 109 -4.76 9.96 20.63
C PHE A 109 -4.11 9.04 19.57
N MET A 110 -3.71 9.57 18.41
CA MET A 110 -3.21 8.77 17.29
C MET A 110 -2.02 7.88 17.67
N GLN A 111 -1.08 8.41 18.46
CA GLN A 111 0.08 7.64 18.89
C GLN A 111 -0.29 6.49 19.86
N GLN A 112 -1.34 6.67 20.67
CA GLN A 112 -1.83 5.64 21.57
C GLN A 112 -2.47 4.50 20.79
N THR A 113 -3.28 4.81 19.76
CA THR A 113 -3.86 3.81 18.85
C THR A 113 -2.76 2.98 18.18
N LEU A 114 -1.68 3.62 17.73
CA LEU A 114 -0.52 2.92 17.18
C LEU A 114 0.24 2.07 18.20
N HIS A 115 0.31 2.52 19.47
CA HIS A 115 0.94 1.73 20.52
C HIS A 115 0.17 0.43 20.78
N MET A 116 -1.16 0.49 20.76
CA MET A 116 -2.02 -0.69 20.86
C MET A 116 -1.86 -1.59 19.63
N ALA A 117 -1.79 -1.02 18.43
CA ALA A 117 -1.54 -1.79 17.23
C ALA A 117 -0.21 -2.53 17.27
N ARG A 118 0.82 -1.83 17.73
CA ARG A 118 2.19 -2.33 17.84
C ARG A 118 2.33 -3.44 18.87
N SER A 119 1.60 -3.41 19.99
CA SER A 119 1.76 -4.39 21.06
C SER A 119 1.30 -5.80 20.69
N GLY A 120 0.46 -5.92 19.65
CA GLY A 120 0.07 -7.20 19.06
C GLY A 120 1.12 -7.79 18.11
N LEU A 121 2.16 -7.03 17.76
CA LEU A 121 3.17 -7.44 16.79
C LEU A 121 4.32 -8.21 17.44
N ARG A 122 4.94 -9.12 16.68
CA ARG A 122 6.16 -9.79 17.11
C ARG A 122 7.23 -8.75 17.47
N ASN A 123 7.78 -8.85 18.69
CA ASN A 123 8.78 -7.92 19.22
C ASN A 123 8.32 -6.45 19.23
N ASN A 124 7.01 -6.17 19.22
CA ASN A 124 6.44 -4.83 19.13
C ASN A 124 6.97 -4.04 17.93
N ARG A 125 7.17 -4.71 16.79
CA ARG A 125 7.70 -4.10 15.56
C ARG A 125 6.94 -4.58 14.33
N LEU A 126 6.63 -3.64 13.44
CA LEU A 126 6.14 -3.95 12.11
C LEU A 126 7.33 -4.28 11.22
N GLU A 127 7.34 -5.46 10.59
CA GLU A 127 8.43 -5.84 9.70
C GLU A 127 8.47 -4.93 8.46
N PRO A 128 9.66 -4.61 7.92
CA PRO A 128 9.76 -3.81 6.69
C PRO A 128 8.92 -4.37 5.54
N GLY A 129 8.14 -3.48 4.90
CA GLY A 129 7.24 -3.79 3.80
C GLY A 129 5.86 -4.31 4.23
N ARG A 130 5.63 -4.57 5.53
CA ARG A 130 4.33 -4.97 6.06
C ARG A 130 3.42 -3.77 6.33
N ALA A 131 2.13 -4.06 6.38
CA ALA A 131 1.07 -3.11 6.71
C ALA A 131 0.34 -3.51 8.00
N VAL A 132 -0.19 -2.52 8.73
CA VAL A 132 -1.20 -2.68 9.78
C VAL A 132 -2.16 -1.51 9.71
N ASP A 133 -3.43 -1.72 10.07
CA ASP A 133 -4.43 -0.66 10.06
C ASP A 133 -4.76 -0.13 11.46
N THR A 134 -5.19 1.13 11.53
CA THR A 134 -5.73 1.75 12.74
C THR A 134 -6.94 2.61 12.44
N GLU A 135 -7.62 3.06 13.49
CA GLU A 135 -8.59 4.16 13.37
C GLU A 135 -7.88 5.44 12.90
N ALA A 136 -8.63 6.33 12.25
CA ALA A 136 -8.09 7.55 11.64
C ALA A 136 -8.24 8.81 12.51
N GLY A 137 -8.84 8.68 13.70
CA GLY A 137 -9.06 9.80 14.60
C GLY A 137 -9.93 10.88 13.95
N GLN A 138 -9.41 12.10 13.86
CA GLN A 138 -10.11 13.26 13.28
C GLN A 138 -9.94 13.40 11.76
N LEU A 139 -9.18 12.52 11.10
CA LEU A 139 -9.02 12.57 9.65
C LEU A 139 -10.33 12.19 8.94
N PRO A 140 -10.62 12.75 7.76
CA PRO A 140 -11.86 12.50 7.03
C PRO A 140 -11.82 11.16 6.26
N VAL A 141 -11.28 10.11 6.89
CA VAL A 141 -11.15 8.76 6.33
C VAL A 141 -11.58 7.72 7.36
N LYS A 142 -11.98 6.52 6.92
CA LYS A 142 -12.41 5.45 7.82
C LYS A 142 -11.24 4.81 8.58
N ARG A 143 -10.13 4.57 7.90
CA ARG A 143 -8.94 3.88 8.43
C ARG A 143 -7.64 4.58 8.03
N LEU A 144 -6.60 4.30 8.79
CA LEU A 144 -5.22 4.50 8.33
C LEU A 144 -4.60 3.14 8.05
N ILE A 145 -3.78 3.06 7.00
CA ILE A 145 -2.97 1.88 6.68
C ILE A 145 -1.50 2.27 6.81
N HIS A 146 -0.82 1.73 7.81
CA HIS A 146 0.57 2.03 8.12
C HIS A 146 1.49 1.01 7.48
N VAL A 147 2.28 1.43 6.50
CA VAL A 147 3.25 0.58 5.82
C VAL A 147 4.66 0.84 6.34
N SER A 148 5.33 -0.17 6.87
CA SER A 148 6.66 0.01 7.45
C SER A 148 7.73 0.09 6.37
N ILE A 149 8.14 1.31 6.00
CA ILE A 149 9.28 1.53 5.09
C ILE A 149 10.51 2.06 5.81
N VAL A 150 10.31 2.74 6.95
CA VAL A 150 11.38 3.42 7.69
C VAL A 150 12.02 2.47 8.71
N GLY A 151 13.34 2.36 8.68
CA GLY A 151 14.10 1.40 9.48
C GLY A 151 14.46 0.11 8.75
N ALA A 152 14.15 0.01 7.46
CA ALA A 152 14.80 -0.97 6.58
C ALA A 152 16.28 -0.61 6.37
N LYS A 153 17.14 -1.61 6.10
CA LYS A 153 18.57 -1.37 5.81
C LYS A 153 18.78 -0.47 4.59
N LYS A 154 17.87 -0.58 3.61
CA LYS A 154 17.84 0.22 2.39
C LYS A 154 16.40 0.31 1.92
N ILE A 155 15.94 1.52 1.62
CA ILE A 155 14.71 1.73 0.86
C ILE A 155 15.06 1.49 -0.61
N ASN A 156 14.30 0.63 -1.28
CA ASN A 156 14.52 0.24 -2.67
C ASN A 156 13.18 -0.12 -3.32
N ALA A 157 13.20 -0.32 -4.64
CA ALA A 157 12.03 -0.67 -5.42
C ALA A 157 11.21 -1.83 -4.82
N ARG A 158 11.87 -2.92 -4.41
CA ARG A 158 11.20 -4.09 -3.82
C ARG A 158 10.46 -3.76 -2.52
N LEU A 159 11.06 -2.95 -1.64
CA LEU A 159 10.42 -2.55 -0.39
C LEU A 159 9.19 -1.68 -0.65
N VAL A 160 9.29 -0.73 -1.59
CA VAL A 160 8.18 0.15 -1.97
C VAL A 160 7.07 -0.65 -2.66
N SER A 161 7.40 -1.57 -3.57
CA SER A 161 6.42 -2.48 -4.17
C SER A 161 5.67 -3.29 -3.11
N ASN A 162 6.39 -3.85 -2.13
CA ASN A 162 5.74 -4.58 -1.04
C ASN A 162 4.82 -3.67 -0.22
N ALA A 163 5.23 -2.45 0.11
CA ALA A 163 4.40 -1.51 0.85
C ALA A 163 3.10 -1.19 0.11
N ILE A 164 3.17 -0.92 -1.19
CA ILE A 164 2.00 -0.63 -2.03
C ILE A 164 1.07 -1.85 -2.10
N LEU A 165 1.61 -3.04 -2.40
CA LEU A 165 0.83 -4.29 -2.47
C LEU A 165 0.13 -4.61 -1.14
N ASN A 166 0.84 -4.56 0.00
CA ASN A 166 0.23 -4.85 1.29
C ASN A 166 -0.83 -3.80 1.69
N ALA A 167 -0.73 -2.57 1.19
CA ALA A 167 -1.77 -1.57 1.41
C ALA A 167 -3.03 -1.84 0.59
N TYR A 168 -2.88 -2.26 -0.68
CA TYR A 168 -4.00 -2.71 -1.51
C TYR A 168 -4.71 -3.92 -0.91
N ASP A 169 -3.95 -4.97 -0.57
CA ASP A 169 -4.47 -6.19 0.04
C ASP A 169 -5.29 -5.85 1.30
N LEU A 170 -4.69 -5.08 2.22
CA LEU A 170 -5.34 -4.74 3.48
C LEU A 170 -6.57 -3.85 3.30
N ALA A 171 -6.56 -2.92 2.33
CA ALA A 171 -7.72 -2.10 2.04
C ALA A 171 -8.90 -2.93 1.51
N ASP A 172 -8.63 -3.91 0.64
CA ASP A 172 -9.66 -4.79 0.07
C ASP A 172 -10.22 -5.76 1.12
N GLU A 173 -9.36 -6.28 2.01
CA GLU A 173 -9.76 -7.11 3.16
C GLU A 173 -10.64 -6.35 4.16
N LEU A 174 -10.38 -5.05 4.35
CA LEU A 174 -11.19 -4.17 5.19
C LEU A 174 -12.45 -3.66 4.48
N GLU A 175 -12.71 -4.15 3.27
CA GLU A 175 -13.86 -3.80 2.42
C GLU A 175 -13.98 -2.31 2.12
N LEU A 176 -12.85 -1.59 2.10
CA LEU A 176 -12.81 -0.16 1.82
C LEU A 176 -13.09 0.12 0.34
N LYS A 177 -13.67 1.28 0.05
CA LYS A 177 -14.00 1.70 -1.32
C LYS A 177 -12.93 2.58 -1.95
N GLU A 178 -12.16 3.28 -1.13
CA GLU A 178 -11.21 4.29 -1.57
C GLU A 178 -9.86 4.12 -0.84
N LEU A 179 -8.76 4.43 -1.52
CA LEU A 179 -7.41 4.32 -0.96
C LEU A 179 -6.51 5.47 -1.47
N ALA A 180 -5.90 6.22 -0.56
CA ALA A 180 -4.95 7.28 -0.93
C ALA A 180 -3.52 6.92 -0.58
N PHE A 181 -2.62 7.05 -1.56
CA PHE A 181 -1.19 6.88 -1.43
C PHE A 181 -0.47 8.23 -1.54
N PRO A 182 0.55 8.49 -0.69
CA PRO A 182 1.55 9.50 -0.98
C PRO A 182 2.64 8.91 -1.88
N ALA A 183 3.58 9.74 -2.33
CA ALA A 183 4.81 9.28 -2.99
C ALA A 183 5.77 8.57 -2.00
N ILE A 184 5.58 7.26 -1.82
CA ILE A 184 6.29 6.45 -0.82
C ILE A 184 7.77 6.31 -1.18
N GLY A 185 8.66 6.68 -0.24
CA GLY A 185 10.10 6.39 -0.33
C GLY A 185 10.97 7.55 -0.84
N LEU A 186 10.37 8.65 -1.30
CA LEU A 186 11.10 9.82 -1.81
C LEU A 186 11.78 10.63 -0.71
N GLN A 187 11.04 10.96 0.36
CA GLN A 187 11.49 11.84 1.45
C GLN A 187 12.72 11.32 2.22
N MET A 188 13.08 10.05 2.04
CA MET A 188 14.22 9.41 2.68
C MET A 188 15.37 9.09 1.72
N GLY A 189 15.31 9.59 0.48
CA GLY A 189 16.34 9.37 -0.55
C GLY A 189 16.48 7.92 -1.00
N GLY A 190 15.41 7.12 -0.86
CA GLY A 190 15.44 5.68 -1.11
C GLY A 190 15.29 5.28 -2.58
N ILE A 191 14.44 6.02 -3.30
CA ILE A 191 14.16 5.88 -4.73
C ILE A 191 13.85 7.26 -5.32
N THR A 192 13.97 7.42 -6.64
CA THR A 192 13.55 8.63 -7.35
C THR A 192 12.03 8.68 -7.54
N LEU A 193 11.49 9.85 -7.89
CA LEU A 193 10.07 9.99 -8.25
C LEU A 193 9.73 9.12 -9.46
N GLU A 194 10.58 9.09 -10.49
CA GLU A 194 10.40 8.24 -11.67
C GLU A 194 10.33 6.75 -11.28
N GLU A 195 11.26 6.27 -10.44
CA GLU A 195 11.23 4.88 -9.95
C GLU A 195 9.95 4.59 -9.14
N PHE A 196 9.49 5.54 -8.32
CA PHE A 196 8.23 5.40 -7.60
C PHE A 196 7.04 5.31 -8.56
N MET A 197 6.98 6.19 -9.57
CA MET A 197 5.92 6.21 -10.57
C MET A 197 5.88 4.89 -11.34
N ASP A 198 7.01 4.38 -11.81
CA ASP A 198 7.09 3.07 -12.48
C ASP A 198 6.52 1.93 -11.62
N ILE A 199 6.84 1.93 -10.32
CA ILE A 199 6.35 0.91 -9.41
C ILE A 199 4.86 1.07 -9.16
N PHE A 200 4.42 2.28 -8.83
CA PHE A 200 3.04 2.59 -8.47
C PHE A 200 2.10 2.36 -9.65
N TRP A 201 2.48 2.83 -10.84
CA TRP A 201 1.71 2.70 -12.07
C TRP A 201 1.49 1.23 -12.43
N ARG A 202 2.58 0.45 -12.50
CA ARG A 202 2.50 -0.99 -12.79
C ARG A 202 1.63 -1.73 -11.78
N ILE A 203 1.83 -1.51 -10.49
CA ILE A 203 1.04 -2.19 -9.45
C ILE A 203 -0.44 -1.78 -9.54
N THR A 204 -0.73 -0.50 -9.76
CA THR A 204 -2.11 -0.03 -9.87
C THR A 204 -2.82 -0.62 -11.08
N ALA A 205 -2.16 -0.61 -12.24
CA ALA A 205 -2.66 -1.22 -13.47
C ALA A 205 -2.97 -2.72 -13.28
N GLU A 206 -2.12 -3.43 -12.56
CA GLU A 206 -2.27 -4.86 -12.32
C GLU A 206 -3.29 -5.19 -11.22
N GLU A 207 -3.29 -4.49 -10.09
CA GLU A 207 -4.05 -4.89 -8.89
C GLU A 207 -5.44 -4.28 -8.84
N LEU A 208 -5.60 -2.99 -9.12
CA LEU A 208 -6.87 -2.27 -8.92
C LEU A 208 -8.09 -2.92 -9.62
N PRO A 209 -7.98 -3.44 -10.86
CA PRO A 209 -9.09 -4.15 -11.51
C PRO A 209 -9.49 -5.46 -10.79
N ARG A 210 -8.55 -6.09 -10.08
CA ARG A 210 -8.75 -7.37 -9.38
C ARG A 210 -9.34 -7.22 -7.98
N LEU A 211 -9.30 -6.02 -7.41
CA LEU A 211 -9.84 -5.75 -6.08
C LEU A 211 -11.37 -5.83 -6.10
N LYS A 212 -11.95 -6.40 -5.05
CA LYS A 212 -13.40 -6.59 -4.95
C LYS A 212 -14.08 -5.29 -4.53
N ASN A 213 -13.51 -4.64 -3.52
CA ASN A 213 -14.09 -3.53 -2.78
C ASN A 213 -13.54 -2.19 -3.19
N VAL A 214 -12.22 -2.06 -3.36
CA VAL A 214 -11.58 -0.79 -3.70
C VAL A 214 -11.94 -0.41 -5.13
N LYS A 215 -12.60 0.74 -5.29
CA LYS A 215 -13.02 1.29 -6.58
C LYS A 215 -12.20 2.51 -7.00
N GLN A 216 -11.65 3.24 -6.04
CA GLN A 216 -11.00 4.52 -6.28
C GLN A 216 -9.65 4.60 -5.55
N VAL A 217 -8.63 5.04 -6.27
CA VAL A 217 -7.28 5.22 -5.75
C VAL A 217 -6.83 6.64 -6.01
N TYR A 218 -6.30 7.29 -4.97
CA TYR A 218 -5.63 8.57 -5.10
C TYR A 218 -4.12 8.38 -5.02
N LEU A 219 -3.39 8.96 -5.96
CA LEU A 219 -1.98 9.29 -5.80
C LEU A 219 -1.88 10.78 -5.46
N CYS A 220 -1.51 11.09 -4.23
CA CYS A 220 -1.37 12.46 -3.74
C CYS A 220 0.11 12.85 -3.67
N LEU A 221 0.51 13.73 -4.58
CA LEU A 221 1.86 14.28 -4.72
C LEU A 221 1.93 15.59 -3.93
N PHE A 222 2.96 15.76 -3.10
CA PHE A 222 2.92 16.82 -2.09
C PHE A 222 3.29 18.19 -2.65
N SER A 223 4.43 18.27 -3.35
CA SER A 223 4.94 19.53 -3.92
C SER A 223 4.42 19.76 -5.34
N GLY A 224 4.50 21.01 -5.81
CA GLY A 224 4.19 21.33 -7.21
C GLY A 224 5.12 20.63 -8.19
N GLU A 225 6.40 20.49 -7.86
CA GLU A 225 7.39 19.77 -8.67
C GLU A 225 7.08 18.27 -8.74
N GLU A 226 6.75 17.63 -7.60
CA GLU A 226 6.32 16.24 -7.58
C GLU A 226 5.07 16.04 -8.44
N TYR A 227 4.09 16.93 -8.30
CA TYR A 227 2.85 16.88 -9.07
C TYR A 227 3.08 17.05 -10.56
N GLU A 228 3.84 18.07 -10.98
CA GLU A 228 4.13 18.33 -12.41
C GLU A 228 4.82 17.13 -13.07
N LEU A 229 5.83 16.55 -12.41
CA LEU A 229 6.54 15.39 -12.93
C LEU A 229 5.65 14.13 -12.92
N GLY A 230 4.86 13.93 -11.87
CA GLY A 230 3.97 12.78 -11.75
C GLY A 230 2.77 12.85 -12.70
N SER A 231 2.20 14.03 -12.94
CA SER A 231 1.13 14.23 -13.91
C SER A 231 1.64 14.04 -15.33
N ALA A 232 2.81 14.60 -15.67
CA ALA A 232 3.45 14.37 -16.97
C ALA A 232 3.76 12.89 -17.21
N TYR A 233 4.20 12.17 -16.16
CA TYR A 233 4.36 10.72 -16.23
C TYR A 233 3.01 10.02 -16.49
N ALA A 234 1.96 10.38 -15.77
CA ALA A 234 0.64 9.77 -15.90
C ALA A 234 0.04 9.99 -17.29
N GLU A 235 0.16 11.20 -17.85
CA GLU A 235 -0.28 11.54 -19.21
C GLU A 235 0.47 10.72 -20.26
N LYS A 236 1.79 10.58 -20.11
CA LYS A 236 2.63 9.85 -21.06
C LYS A 236 2.34 8.34 -21.06
N ASN A 237 1.95 7.76 -19.93
CA ASN A 237 1.78 6.32 -19.75
C ASN A 237 0.32 5.89 -19.58
N VAL A 238 -0.65 6.75 -19.91
CA VAL A 238 -2.09 6.44 -19.80
C VAL A 238 -2.48 5.19 -20.59
N ASP A 239 -1.85 4.96 -21.74
CA ASP A 239 -2.10 3.79 -22.60
C ASP A 239 -1.64 2.46 -21.96
N GLU A 240 -0.87 2.50 -20.86
CA GLU A 240 -0.49 1.32 -20.09
C GLU A 240 -1.56 0.90 -19.08
N LEU A 241 -2.54 1.76 -18.79
CA LEU A 241 -3.66 1.42 -17.93
C LEU A 241 -4.68 0.55 -18.69
N PRO A 242 -5.24 -0.51 -18.08
CA PRO A 242 -6.33 -1.26 -18.67
C PRO A 242 -7.58 -0.38 -18.81
N GLU A 243 -8.41 -0.65 -19.81
CA GLU A 243 -9.67 0.09 -20.09
C GLU A 243 -10.65 0.13 -18.89
N SER A 244 -10.49 -0.80 -17.94
CA SER A 244 -11.24 -0.84 -16.69
C SER A 244 -10.87 0.24 -15.68
N ILE A 245 -9.80 1.03 -15.92
CA ILE A 245 -9.36 2.14 -15.07
C ILE A 245 -9.52 3.46 -15.81
N ASP A 246 -10.34 4.35 -15.27
CA ASP A 246 -10.39 5.75 -15.68
C ASP A 246 -9.35 6.56 -14.91
N LEU A 247 -8.50 7.27 -15.63
CA LEU A 247 -7.52 8.20 -15.08
C LEU A 247 -8.11 9.62 -15.00
N GLU A 248 -8.01 10.24 -13.83
CA GLU A 248 -8.20 11.68 -13.63
C GLU A 248 -6.88 12.29 -13.16
N ILE A 249 -6.50 13.40 -13.77
CA ILE A 249 -5.40 14.24 -13.30
C ILE A 249 -6.02 15.57 -12.90
N SER A 250 -5.98 15.88 -11.61
CA SER A 250 -6.57 17.11 -11.10
C SER A 250 -5.63 17.81 -10.14
N GLU A 251 -5.38 19.09 -10.41
CA GLU A 251 -4.71 19.98 -9.47
C GLU A 251 -5.74 20.41 -8.43
N SER A 252 -6.13 19.49 -7.56
CA SER A 252 -7.10 19.80 -6.53
C SER A 252 -6.44 20.71 -5.48
N GLY A 253 -7.12 21.81 -5.14
CA GLY A 253 -6.62 22.85 -4.23
C GLY A 253 -6.48 22.43 -2.75
N PHE A 254 -6.31 21.14 -2.43
CA PHE A 254 -5.97 20.69 -1.08
C PHE A 254 -4.59 21.20 -0.64
N ALA A 255 -3.79 21.70 -1.59
CA ALA A 255 -2.58 22.47 -1.35
C ALA A 255 -2.88 23.94 -0.96
N ARG A 256 -3.34 24.17 0.27
CA ARG A 256 -2.91 25.35 1.05
C ARG A 256 -2.69 24.96 2.51
N GLY A 257 -1.56 24.30 2.76
CA GLY A 257 -0.90 24.48 4.05
C GLY A 257 -0.68 25.98 4.27
N LEU A 258 -0.93 26.45 5.49
CA LEU A 258 -1.05 27.87 5.89
C LEU A 258 0.20 28.75 5.73
N PHE A 259 1.18 28.36 4.90
CA PHE A 259 2.39 29.12 4.62
C PHE A 259 2.83 28.87 3.17
N GLY A 260 2.12 29.50 2.23
CA GLY A 260 2.71 29.99 0.99
C GLY A 260 3.25 31.40 1.21
#